data_AF-A0A356KFE9-F1
#
_entry.id   AF-A0A356KFE9-F1
#
_cell.length_a   1.000
_cell.length_b   1.000
_cell.length_c   1.000
_cell.angle_alpha   90.00
_cell.angle_beta   90.00
_cell.angle_gamma   90.00
#
_symmetry.space_group_name_H-M   'P 1'
#
loop_
_entity.id
_entity.type
_entity.pdbx_description
1 polymer ?
#
loop_
_entity_poly.entity_id
_entity_poly.type
_entity_poly.pdbx_seq_one_letter_code
_entity_poly.pdbx_strand_id
1 'polypeptide(L)'
;MPASDNDKTLVRLGALSQRRSRLTVDRSYPGRISGVSLITTGPAEGHGFEVDATTVEQVTAFASGLRGRWTHGDLSADGLGRHLGRWDNVRAESFRLCRACGREVEAPVCGACRQEAALEWRAVGDF
;
A
#
# COMPACT_ATOMS: atom_id res chain seq x y z
N MET A 1 2.53 -49.62 11.94
CA MET A 1 3.08 -48.47 12.67
C MET A 1 3.20 -47.32 11.68
N PRO A 2 2.41 -46.22 11.80
CA PRO A 2 2.51 -45.10 10.86
C PRO A 2 3.72 -44.22 11.22
N ALA A 3 4.48 -43.80 10.21
CA ALA A 3 5.65 -42.95 10.34
C ALA A 3 5.26 -41.55 10.85
N SER A 4 6.01 -41.02 11.82
CA SER A 4 5.79 -39.70 12.40
C SER A 4 6.13 -38.58 11.41
N ASP A 5 5.15 -37.70 11.15
CA ASP A 5 5.17 -36.51 10.26
C ASP A 5 6.04 -35.35 10.80
N ASN A 6 7.17 -35.66 11.45
CA ASN A 6 8.03 -34.69 12.15
C ASN A 6 9.30 -34.31 11.38
N ASP A 7 9.47 -34.74 10.13
CA ASP A 7 10.64 -34.41 9.31
C ASP A 7 10.42 -33.15 8.45
N LYS A 8 9.87 -32.09 9.07
CA LYS A 8 9.69 -30.79 8.41
C LYS A 8 10.82 -29.87 8.86
N THR A 9 11.85 -29.77 8.02
CA THR A 9 12.94 -28.80 8.18
C THR A 9 12.36 -27.38 8.20
N LEU A 10 12.51 -26.68 9.32
CA LEU A 10 12.16 -25.26 9.42
C LEU A 10 13.07 -24.46 8.48
N VAL A 11 12.57 -24.16 7.29
CA VAL A 11 13.20 -23.18 6.41
C VAL A 11 12.94 -21.81 7.02
N ARG A 12 13.95 -21.25 7.72
CA ARG A 12 14.01 -19.81 7.87
C ARG A 12 14.23 -19.25 6.47
N LEU A 13 13.14 -18.87 5.81
CA LEU A 13 13.21 -17.91 4.72
C LEU A 13 13.96 -16.73 5.32
N GLY A 14 15.23 -16.57 4.95
CA GLY A 14 16.04 -15.45 5.42
C GLY A 14 15.21 -14.22 5.13
N ALA A 15 14.72 -13.56 6.20
CA ALA A 15 13.90 -12.38 6.06
C ALA A 15 14.79 -11.40 5.32
N LEU A 16 14.60 -11.31 3.99
CA LEU A 16 15.21 -10.28 3.17
C LEU A 16 14.98 -9.01 3.96
N SER A 17 16.05 -8.28 4.29
CA SER A 17 15.94 -7.03 5.04
C SER A 17 14.80 -6.28 4.40
N GLN A 18 13.66 -6.16 5.11
CA GLN A 18 12.50 -5.50 4.54
C GLN A 18 13.03 -4.14 4.13
N ARG A 19 13.05 -3.85 2.82
CA ARG A 19 13.35 -2.50 2.34
C ARG A 19 12.54 -1.59 3.23
N ARG A 20 13.17 -0.55 3.79
CA ARG A 20 12.50 0.39 4.71
C ARG A 20 11.13 0.71 4.12
N SER A 21 10.13 0.09 4.72
CA SER A 21 8.77 0.17 4.26
C SER A 21 8.33 1.59 4.54
N ARG A 22 7.83 2.29 3.52
CA ARG A 22 7.17 3.58 3.73
C ARG A 22 6.03 3.47 4.75
N LEU A 23 5.42 2.28 4.80
CA LEU A 23 4.37 1.93 5.75
C LEU A 23 4.98 1.55 7.10
N THR A 24 4.57 2.26 8.15
CA THR A 24 4.92 1.95 9.55
C THR A 24 3.65 1.62 10.32
N VAL A 25 3.70 0.61 11.19
CA VAL A 25 2.55 0.19 12.01
C VAL A 25 2.91 0.34 13.49
N ASP A 26 2.26 1.28 14.16
CA ASP A 26 2.21 1.35 15.62
C ASP A 26 1.00 0.58 16.13
N ARG A 27 1.23 -0.42 16.98
CA ARG A 27 0.20 -1.27 17.56
C ARG A 27 -0.21 -0.83 18.97
N SER A 28 0.44 0.17 19.54
CA SER A 28 0.05 0.72 20.84
C SER A 28 -1.32 1.38 20.71
N TYR A 29 -2.22 1.14 21.67
CA TYR A 29 -3.57 1.72 21.63
C TYR A 29 -3.50 3.27 21.58
N PRO A 30 -4.22 3.95 20.66
CA PRO A 30 -5.32 3.46 19.81
C PRO A 30 -4.93 2.78 18.48
N GLY A 31 -3.64 2.68 18.15
CA GLY A 31 -3.10 2.12 16.91
C GLY A 31 -2.92 3.20 15.84
N ARG A 32 -1.88 3.09 15.02
CA ARG A 32 -1.65 3.99 13.88
C ARG A 32 -0.94 3.25 12.74
N ILE A 33 -1.42 3.44 11.52
CA ILE A 33 -0.72 3.01 10.30
C ILE A 33 -0.28 4.28 9.57
N SER A 34 1.02 4.50 9.45
CA SER A 34 1.57 5.70 8.80
C SER A 34 2.06 5.40 7.39
N GLY A 35 1.89 6.35 6.47
CA GLY A 35 2.36 6.22 5.10
C GLY A 35 1.56 5.23 4.25
N VAL A 36 0.24 5.19 4.41
CA VAL A 36 -0.67 4.37 3.57
C VAL A 36 -0.86 5.06 2.22
N SER A 37 -0.99 4.31 1.12
CA SER A 37 -1.39 4.87 -0.18
C SER A 37 -2.91 4.81 -0.30
N LEU A 38 -3.58 5.95 -0.39
CA LEU A 38 -5.04 6.02 -0.49
C LEU A 38 -5.49 5.85 -1.94
N ILE A 39 -4.81 6.54 -2.86
CA ILE A 39 -5.07 6.48 -4.29
C ILE A 39 -3.77 6.83 -5.04
N THR A 40 -3.60 6.29 -6.25
CA THR A 40 -2.40 6.46 -7.09
C THR A 40 -2.82 6.71 -8.52
N THR A 41 -2.07 7.53 -9.26
CA THR A 41 -2.28 7.73 -10.70
C THR A 41 -2.17 6.44 -11.49
N GLY A 42 -2.90 6.36 -12.59
CA GLY A 42 -2.96 5.19 -13.46
C GLY A 42 -4.36 4.64 -13.64
N PRO A 43 -4.50 3.51 -14.35
CA PRO A 43 -5.80 2.98 -14.72
C PRO A 43 -6.60 2.53 -13.50
N ALA A 44 -7.85 2.98 -13.38
CA ALA A 44 -8.82 2.38 -12.47
C ALA A 44 -9.37 1.12 -13.14
N GLU A 45 -8.62 0.02 -13.01
CA GLU A 45 -8.95 -1.25 -13.67
C GLU A 45 -10.40 -1.67 -13.39
N GLY A 46 -11.14 -2.00 -14.45
CA GLY A 46 -12.56 -2.38 -14.36
C GLY A 46 -13.55 -1.22 -14.29
N HIS A 47 -13.07 0.04 -14.21
CA HIS A 47 -13.94 1.22 -14.08
C HIS A 47 -13.95 2.15 -15.30
N GLY A 48 -13.10 1.91 -16.30
CA GLY A 48 -13.14 2.62 -17.58
C GLY A 48 -12.64 4.07 -17.53
N PHE A 49 -11.91 4.45 -16.48
CA PHE A 49 -11.27 5.76 -16.36
C PHE A 49 -9.85 5.65 -15.81
N GLU A 50 -9.10 6.75 -15.91
CA GLU A 50 -7.75 6.88 -15.37
C GLU A 50 -7.78 7.84 -14.17
N VAL A 51 -7.09 7.47 -13.10
CA VAL A 51 -6.80 8.38 -11.99
C VAL A 51 -5.66 9.28 -12.45
N ASP A 52 -5.94 10.57 -12.58
CA ASP A 52 -4.96 11.59 -12.91
C ASP A 52 -4.45 12.33 -11.66
N ALA A 53 -3.48 13.24 -11.87
CA ALA A 53 -2.93 14.04 -10.78
C ALA A 53 -4.01 14.91 -10.11
N THR A 54 -4.96 15.45 -10.88
CA THR A 54 -6.10 16.22 -10.35
C THR A 54 -6.92 15.41 -9.35
N THR A 55 -7.21 14.15 -9.66
CA THR A 55 -7.95 13.24 -8.77
C THR A 55 -7.17 12.99 -7.49
N VAL A 56 -5.84 12.79 -7.57
CA VAL A 56 -4.96 12.65 -6.41
C VAL A 56 -4.97 13.90 -5.53
N GLU A 57 -4.91 15.09 -6.14
CA GLU A 57 -4.96 16.38 -5.44
C GLU A 57 -6.30 16.57 -4.72
N GLN A 58 -7.42 16.26 -5.38
CA GLN A 58 -8.75 16.33 -4.79
C GLN A 58 -8.89 15.37 -3.60
N VAL A 59 -8.46 14.10 -3.73
CA VAL A 59 -8.47 13.16 -2.61
C VAL A 59 -7.59 13.68 -1.46
N THR A 60 -6.42 14.21 -1.77
CA THR A 60 -5.52 14.80 -0.77
C THR A 60 -6.19 15.93 0.01
N ALA A 61 -6.90 16.83 -0.68
CA ALA A 61 -7.56 17.98 -0.08
C ALA A 61 -8.74 17.60 0.85
N PHE A 62 -9.45 16.51 0.56
CA PHE A 62 -10.70 16.17 1.25
C PHE A 62 -10.63 14.95 2.17
N ALA A 63 -9.57 14.13 2.09
CA ALA A 63 -9.52 12.88 2.87
C ALA A 63 -9.23 13.08 4.36
N SER A 64 -8.55 14.15 4.76
CA SER A 64 -8.21 14.39 6.16
C SER A 64 -9.46 14.51 7.04
N GLY A 65 -9.48 13.79 8.16
CA GLY A 65 -10.59 13.72 9.10
C GLY A 65 -11.71 12.74 8.70
N LEU A 66 -11.72 12.23 7.46
CA LEU A 66 -12.69 11.22 7.04
C LEU A 66 -12.51 9.94 7.85
N ARG A 67 -13.64 9.38 8.27
CA ARG A 67 -13.65 8.08 8.93
C ARG A 67 -13.46 6.99 7.90
N GLY A 68 -12.50 6.11 8.13
CA GLY A 68 -12.32 4.89 7.36
C GLY A 68 -12.60 3.67 8.22
N ARG A 69 -12.92 2.56 7.56
CA ARG A 69 -13.00 1.25 8.18
C ARG A 69 -12.15 0.30 7.36
N TRP A 70 -11.23 -0.38 8.03
CA TRP A 70 -10.46 -1.46 7.39
C TRP A 70 -11.06 -2.80 7.78
N THR A 71 -11.25 -3.65 6.79
CA THR A 71 -11.69 -5.03 6.99
C THR A 71 -10.62 -5.96 6.43
N HIS A 72 -10.18 -6.91 7.24
CA HIS A 72 -9.60 -8.15 6.74
C HIS A 72 -10.66 -9.21 7.00
N GLY A 73 -11.13 -9.85 5.94
CA GLY A 73 -12.19 -10.85 6.03
C GLY A 73 -11.65 -12.15 6.61
N ASP A 74 -12.03 -12.46 7.84
CA ASP A 74 -12.14 -13.85 8.28
C ASP A 74 -13.56 -14.34 7.97
N LEU A 75 -13.71 -15.64 7.68
CA LEU A 75 -14.94 -16.36 7.28
C LEU A 75 -16.16 -16.18 8.22
N SER A 76 -16.03 -15.44 9.32
CA SER A 76 -17.05 -15.36 10.38
C SER A 76 -17.21 -13.97 11.00
N ALA A 77 -16.51 -12.95 10.53
CA ALA A 77 -16.79 -11.57 10.94
C ALA A 77 -17.85 -10.99 10.01
N ASP A 78 -18.94 -10.46 10.56
CA ASP A 78 -19.82 -9.57 9.82
C ASP A 78 -18.92 -8.56 9.08
N GLY A 79 -19.08 -8.44 7.76
CA GLY A 79 -18.12 -7.82 6.83
C GLY A 79 -17.82 -6.32 7.06
N LEU A 80 -18.13 -5.81 8.25
CA LEU A 80 -17.90 -4.50 8.79
C LEU A 80 -16.92 -4.64 9.96
N GLY A 81 -15.62 -4.82 9.69
CA GLY A 81 -14.56 -4.93 10.70
C GLY A 81 -14.58 -3.84 11.79
N ARG A 82 -14.07 -4.12 13.00
CA ARG A 82 -14.17 -3.22 14.17
C ARG A 82 -13.19 -2.04 14.17
N HIS A 83 -12.21 -2.03 13.27
CA HIS A 83 -11.15 -1.02 13.22
C HIS A 83 -11.64 0.23 12.51
N LEU A 84 -12.27 1.11 13.29
CA LEU A 84 -12.63 2.46 12.90
C LEU A 84 -11.49 3.40 13.25
N GLY A 85 -11.09 4.21 12.29
CA GLY A 85 -10.04 5.21 12.43
C GLY A 85 -10.37 6.43 11.59
N ARG A 86 -9.46 7.40 11.58
CA ARG A 86 -9.58 8.61 10.79
C ARG A 86 -8.29 8.82 10.03
N TRP A 87 -8.45 9.23 8.79
CA TRP A 87 -7.32 9.70 8.02
C TRP A 87 -6.78 11.00 8.61
N ASP A 88 -5.48 11.06 8.83
CA ASP A 88 -4.75 12.27 9.15
C ASP A 88 -3.52 12.41 8.25
N ASN A 89 -2.83 13.55 8.34
CA ASN A 89 -1.56 13.78 7.66
C ASN A 89 -1.59 13.46 6.15
N VAL A 90 -2.73 13.72 5.51
CA VAL A 90 -2.92 13.41 4.09
C VAL A 90 -2.15 14.40 3.24
N ARG A 91 -1.34 13.90 2.32
CA ARG A 91 -0.47 14.65 1.42
C ARG A 91 -0.33 13.94 0.07
N ALA A 92 -0.04 14.71 -0.97
CA ALA A 92 0.35 14.16 -2.25
C ALA A 92 1.86 13.87 -2.26
N GLU A 93 2.25 12.72 -2.79
CA GLU A 93 3.65 12.32 -2.99
C GLU A 93 3.87 11.98 -4.47
N SER A 94 4.91 12.56 -5.07
CA SER A 94 5.39 12.16 -6.40
C SER A 94 6.37 10.99 -6.28
N PHE A 95 6.34 10.07 -7.24
CA PHE A 95 7.29 8.96 -7.33
C PHE A 95 7.53 8.59 -8.79
N ARG A 96 8.56 7.81 -9.10
CA ARG A 96 8.76 7.29 -10.47
C ARG A 96 8.37 5.82 -10.56
N LEU A 97 7.51 5.50 -11.53
CA LEU A 97 7.06 4.15 -11.80
C LEU A 97 7.54 3.69 -13.17
N CYS A 98 8.24 2.56 -13.20
CA CYS A 98 8.49 1.86 -14.45
C CYS A 98 7.24 1.07 -14.86
N ARG A 99 6.38 1.65 -15.70
CA ARG A 99 5.13 0.99 -16.16
C ARG A 99 5.36 -0.37 -16.84
N ALA A 100 6.53 -0.57 -17.46
CA ALA A 100 6.87 -1.85 -18.09
C ALA A 100 7.07 -3.03 -17.11
N CYS A 101 7.48 -2.78 -15.87
CA CYS A 101 7.75 -3.85 -14.90
C CYS A 101 7.16 -3.62 -13.50
N GLY A 102 6.37 -2.55 -13.33
CA GLY A 102 5.66 -2.21 -12.08
C GLY A 102 6.57 -1.77 -10.94
N ARG A 103 7.87 -1.50 -11.17
CA ARG A 103 8.81 -1.12 -10.11
C ARG A 103 8.85 0.38 -9.91
N GLU A 104 8.71 0.79 -8.66
CA GLU A 104 9.10 2.13 -8.23
C GLU A 104 10.63 2.26 -8.26
N VAL A 105 11.11 3.37 -8.82
CA VAL A 105 12.54 3.64 -9.04
C VAL A 105 12.86 5.09 -8.69
N GLU A 106 14.13 5.39 -8.41
CA GLU A 106 14.57 6.76 -8.15
C GLU A 106 15.02 7.48 -9.43
N ALA A 107 15.57 6.73 -10.39
CA ALA A 107 16.09 7.26 -11.65
C ALA A 107 15.00 7.35 -12.73
N PRO A 108 15.16 8.23 -13.74
CA PRO A 108 14.28 8.29 -14.91
C PRO A 108 14.28 7.02 -15.77
N VAL A 109 15.27 6.14 -15.60
CA VAL A 109 15.39 4.86 -16.32
C VAL A 109 15.44 3.72 -15.31
N CYS A 110 14.63 2.69 -15.55
CA CYS A 110 14.55 1.53 -14.68
C CYS A 110 15.82 0.67 -14.76
N GLY A 111 16.52 0.48 -13.65
CA GLY A 111 17.70 -0.39 -13.60
C GLY A 111 17.43 -1.88 -13.87
N ALA A 112 16.16 -2.32 -13.81
CA ALA A 112 15.81 -3.73 -14.03
C ALA A 112 15.50 -4.07 -15.49
N CYS A 113 14.73 -3.23 -16.19
CA CYS A 113 14.29 -3.50 -17.56
C CYS A 113 14.76 -2.45 -18.57
N ARG A 114 15.48 -1.42 -18.13
CA ARG A 114 16.03 -0.33 -18.94
C ARG A 114 14.99 0.52 -19.67
N GLN A 115 13.73 0.44 -19.27
CA GLN A 115 12.65 1.30 -19.77
C GLN A 115 12.59 2.61 -19.00
N GLU A 116 12.01 3.63 -19.61
CA GLU A 116 11.75 4.91 -18.95
C GLU A 116 10.73 4.75 -17.82
N ALA A 117 10.95 5.49 -16.74
CA ALA A 117 10.07 5.57 -15.59
C ALA A 117 9.27 6.87 -15.62
N ALA A 118 7.94 6.72 -15.61
CA ALA A 118 7.02 7.84 -15.59
C ALA A 118 7.01 8.51 -14.21
N LEU A 119 6.83 9.82 -14.17
CA LEU A 119 6.53 10.55 -12.94
C LEU A 119 5.04 10.37 -12.63
N GLU A 120 4.74 9.79 -11.47
CA GLU A 120 3.41 9.44 -11.01
C GLU A 120 3.14 10.11 -9.65
N TRP A 121 1.88 10.14 -9.24
CA TRP A 121 1.43 10.77 -8.00
C TRP A 121 0.55 9.84 -7.18
N ARG A 122 0.58 10.02 -5.87
CA ARG A 122 -0.32 9.29 -4.94
C ARG A 122 -0.72 10.17 -3.78
N ALA A 123 -1.93 9.95 -3.26
CA ALA A 123 -2.34 10.51 -1.98
C ALA A 123 -1.94 9.55 -0.87
N VAL A 124 -1.37 10.10 0.19
CA VAL A 124 -0.77 9.35 1.28
C VAL A 124 -1.22 9.94 2.59
N GLY A 125 -1.62 9.10 3.54
CA GLY A 125 -2.00 9.55 4.86
C GLY A 125 -1.70 8.50 5.92
N ASP A 126 -1.96 8.88 7.17
CA ASP A 126 -1.93 7.96 8.29
C ASP A 126 -3.36 7.68 8.77
N PHE A 127 -3.58 6.49 9.32
CA PHE A 127 -4.88 5.97 9.72
C PHE A 127 -4.88 5.47 11.17
#